data_AF-A0A969X0U0-F1
#
_entry.id   AF-A0A969X0U0-F1
#
_cell.length_a   1.000
_cell.length_b   1.000
_cell.length_c   1.000
_cell.angle_alpha   90.00
_cell.angle_beta   90.00
_cell.angle_gamma   90.00
#
_symmetry.space_group_name_H-M   'P 1'
#
loop_
_entity.id
_entity.type
_entity.pdbx_description
1 polymer ?
#
loop_
_entity_poly.entity_id
_entity_poly.type
_entity_poly.pdbx_seq_one_letter_code
_entity_poly.pdbx_strand_id
1 'polypeptide(L)'
;MKKFNIILILLLALSTASYSQKITFNISGIKNTIGKIRLAFFTSEKDYKVENPKIEKYINKKDLKNGKITINFDDIPVGTYGVCVLDDENSNGKMDYSFFIPQEGFGFSDYYHSGMSKPKFDNFKFKLDSGKHKTVEIRIRYM
;
A
#
# COMPACT_ATOMS: atom_id res chain seq x y z
N MET A 1 -61.11 20.85 20.43
CA MET A 1 -60.30 20.98 19.19
C MET A 1 -58.83 21.02 19.57
N LYS A 2 -58.13 19.89 19.58
CA LYS A 2 -56.69 19.85 19.89
C LYS A 2 -55.92 19.73 18.57
N LYS A 3 -55.23 20.79 18.16
CA LYS A 3 -54.37 20.81 16.98
C LYS A 3 -53.09 20.05 17.32
N PHE A 4 -52.86 18.91 16.66
CA PHE A 4 -51.65 18.13 16.82
C PHE A 4 -50.62 18.64 15.80
N ASN A 5 -49.61 19.36 16.26
CA ASN A 5 -48.52 19.84 15.40
C ASN A 5 -47.61 18.67 15.05
N ILE A 6 -47.64 18.23 13.80
CA ILE A 6 -46.65 17.29 13.25
C ILE A 6 -45.39 18.09 12.94
N ILE A 7 -44.34 17.92 13.74
CA ILE A 7 -42.99 18.40 13.41
C ILE A 7 -42.41 17.38 12.43
N LEU A 8 -42.32 17.77 11.17
CA LEU A 8 -41.62 17.01 10.14
C LEU A 8 -40.12 17.25 10.30
N ILE A 9 -39.41 16.28 10.91
CA ILE A 9 -37.95 16.28 10.95
C ILE A 9 -37.47 15.94 9.53
N LEU A 10 -37.03 16.95 8.79
CA LEU A 10 -36.40 16.79 7.49
C LEU A 10 -34.99 16.20 7.71
N LEU A 11 -34.86 14.88 7.58
CA LEU A 11 -33.56 14.22 7.50
C LEU A 11 -32.90 14.63 6.17
N LEU A 12 -32.07 15.68 6.19
CA LEU A 12 -31.17 15.97 5.08
C LEU A 12 -30.17 14.82 4.99
N ALA A 13 -30.42 13.90 4.06
CA ALA A 13 -29.40 12.99 3.58
C ALA A 13 -28.33 13.85 2.87
N LEU A 14 -27.27 14.22 3.59
CA LEU A 14 -26.06 14.70 2.95
C LEU A 14 -25.50 13.53 2.14
N SER A 15 -25.79 13.53 0.85
CA SER A 15 -25.06 12.74 -0.14
C SER A 15 -23.62 13.24 -0.13
N THR A 16 -22.79 12.64 0.72
CA THR A 16 -21.35 12.78 0.58
C THR A 16 -21.00 12.25 -0.81
N ALA A 17 -20.51 13.13 -1.68
CA ALA A 17 -19.95 12.71 -2.95
C ALA A 17 -18.75 11.82 -2.61
N SER A 18 -18.96 10.50 -2.62
CA SER A 18 -17.90 9.52 -2.42
C SER A 18 -17.11 9.48 -3.72
N TYR A 19 -16.04 10.28 -3.77
CA TYR A 19 -15.06 10.16 -4.83
C TYR A 19 -14.27 8.89 -4.60
N SER A 20 -14.40 7.90 -5.49
CA SER A 20 -13.56 6.71 -5.45
C SER A 20 -12.18 7.07 -6.01
N GLN A 21 -11.22 7.32 -5.13
CA GLN A 21 -9.81 7.34 -5.50
C GLN A 21 -9.35 5.93 -5.87
N LYS A 22 -8.51 5.84 -6.89
CA LYS A 22 -7.92 4.57 -7.33
C LYS A 22 -6.42 4.62 -7.20
N ILE A 23 -5.82 3.54 -6.74
CA ILE A 23 -4.37 3.36 -6.78
C ILE A 23 -4.01 2.08 -7.52
N THR A 24 -3.05 2.18 -8.44
CA THR A 24 -2.48 1.07 -9.18
C THR A 24 -1.01 0.92 -8.79
N PHE A 25 -0.62 -0.28 -8.37
CA PHE A 25 0.77 -0.65 -8.13
C PHE A 25 1.26 -1.50 -9.30
N ASN A 26 2.33 -1.04 -9.95
CA ASN A 26 3.09 -1.82 -10.92
C ASN A 26 4.35 -2.33 -10.23
N ILE A 27 4.36 -3.62 -9.91
CA ILE A 27 5.47 -4.25 -9.21
C ILE A 27 6.25 -5.11 -10.20
N SER A 28 7.56 -4.94 -10.21
CA SER A 28 8.46 -5.62 -11.16
C SER A 28 9.69 -6.18 -10.47
N GLY A 29 10.38 -7.11 -11.14
CA GLY A 29 11.60 -7.76 -10.63
C GLY A 29 11.35 -9.00 -9.80
N ILE A 30 10.10 -9.47 -9.69
CA ILE A 30 9.74 -10.66 -8.91
C ILE A 30 10.35 -11.91 -9.54
N LYS A 31 11.10 -12.72 -8.76
CA LYS A 31 11.88 -13.87 -9.27
C LYS A 31 11.06 -15.13 -9.52
N ASN A 32 10.04 -15.39 -8.70
CA ASN A 32 9.28 -16.65 -8.74
C ASN A 32 7.83 -16.44 -8.26
N THR A 33 7.02 -17.50 -8.35
CA THR A 33 5.60 -17.52 -7.93
C THR A 33 5.37 -18.03 -6.51
N ILE A 34 6.42 -18.30 -5.73
CA ILE A 34 6.35 -18.91 -4.38
C ILE A 34 5.94 -17.88 -3.33
N GLY A 35 4.95 -18.18 -2.49
CA GLY A 35 4.53 -17.26 -1.43
C GLY A 35 3.69 -16.08 -1.94
N LYS A 36 3.80 -14.92 -1.29
CA LYS A 36 2.90 -13.77 -1.51
C LYS A 36 3.68 -12.46 -1.56
N ILE A 37 3.11 -11.47 -2.25
CA ILE A 37 3.56 -10.08 -2.13
C ILE A 37 2.84 -9.44 -0.95
N ARG A 38 3.59 -8.97 0.04
CA ARG A 38 3.07 -8.12 1.13
C ARG A 38 3.31 -6.66 0.78
N LEU A 39 2.25 -5.84 0.81
CA LEU A 39 2.32 -4.39 0.72
C LEU A 39 2.03 -3.80 2.10
N ALA A 40 2.99 -3.09 2.67
CA ALA A 40 2.89 -2.43 3.97
C ALA A 40 2.87 -0.91 3.79
N PHE A 41 1.77 -0.27 4.17
CA PHE A 41 1.53 1.16 3.98
C PHE A 41 1.86 1.92 5.27
N PHE A 42 2.82 2.82 5.21
CA PHE A 42 3.20 3.69 6.32
C PHE A 42 2.72 5.12 6.09
N THR A 43 2.40 5.83 7.16
CA THR A 43 1.96 7.24 7.12
C THR A 43 3.00 8.19 7.71
N SER A 44 4.04 7.68 8.35
CA SER A 44 5.10 8.48 8.96
C SER A 44 6.43 7.72 9.07
N GLU A 45 7.53 8.48 9.21
CA GLU A 45 8.85 7.93 9.52
C GLU A 45 8.88 7.15 10.84
N LYS A 46 8.08 7.59 11.83
CA LYS A 46 7.99 6.92 13.14
C LYS A 46 7.44 5.50 12.98
N ASP A 47 6.32 5.37 12.26
CA ASP A 47 5.66 4.09 12.03
C ASP A 47 6.53 3.16 11.18
N TYR A 48 7.22 3.73 10.19
CA TYR A 48 8.17 2.99 9.34
C TYR A 48 9.35 2.41 10.14
N LYS A 49 9.96 3.19 11.04
CA LYS A 49 11.11 2.75 11.84
C LYS A 49 10.79 1.59 12.78
N VAL A 50 9.55 1.52 13.28
CA VAL A 50 9.09 0.45 14.17
C VAL A 50 8.30 -0.63 13.43
N GLU A 51 8.30 -0.60 12.09
CA GLU A 51 7.61 -1.56 11.22
C GLU A 51 6.12 -1.76 11.55
N ASN A 52 5.43 -0.67 11.91
CA ASN A 52 4.00 -0.66 12.26
C ASN A 52 3.16 -0.04 11.12
N PRO A 53 2.82 -0.79 10.05
CA PRO A 53 2.04 -0.26 8.94
C PRO A 53 0.60 0.08 9.36
N LYS A 54 0.04 1.11 8.73
CA LYS A 54 -1.36 1.49 8.92
C LYS A 54 -2.32 0.58 8.15
N ILE A 55 -1.88 0.09 6.99
CA ILE A 55 -2.62 -0.84 6.13
C ILE A 55 -1.66 -1.91 5.66
N GLU A 56 -2.12 -3.15 5.64
CA GLU A 56 -1.40 -4.29 5.06
C GLU A 56 -2.29 -5.00 4.04
N LYS A 57 -1.70 -5.37 2.91
CA LYS A 57 -2.35 -6.18 1.87
C LYS A 57 -1.42 -7.31 1.47
N TYR A 58 -1.99 -8.50 1.26
CA TYR A 58 -1.27 -9.68 0.80
C TYR A 58 -1.84 -10.14 -0.54
N ILE A 59 -0.98 -10.27 -1.54
CA ILE A 59 -1.35 -10.57 -2.92
C ILE A 59 -0.72 -11.89 -3.34
N ASN A 60 -1.56 -12.81 -3.82
CA ASN A 60 -1.08 -14.06 -4.40
C ASN A 60 -0.42 -13.78 -5.76
N LYS A 61 0.67 -14.47 -6.07
CA LYS A 61 1.44 -14.28 -7.31
C LYS A 61 0.85 -15.00 -8.54
N LYS A 62 -0.46 -15.28 -8.56
CA LYS A 62 -1.12 -16.03 -9.64
C LYS A 62 -1.08 -15.30 -10.99
N ASP A 63 -1.15 -13.97 -10.96
CA ASP A 63 -1.13 -13.12 -12.16
C ASP A 63 0.28 -12.65 -12.53
N LEU A 64 1.32 -13.23 -11.92
CA LEU A 64 2.71 -12.90 -12.23
C LEU A 64 3.04 -13.27 -13.68
N LYS A 65 3.45 -12.28 -14.47
CA LYS A 65 3.89 -12.48 -15.86
C LYS A 65 5.21 -11.77 -16.10
N ASN A 66 6.22 -12.50 -16.57
CA ASN A 66 7.54 -11.98 -16.88
C ASN A 66 8.15 -11.14 -15.74
N GLY A 67 8.02 -11.63 -14.50
CA GLY A 67 8.53 -10.94 -13.30
C GLY A 67 7.76 -9.68 -12.91
N LYS A 68 6.52 -9.48 -13.41
CA LYS A 68 5.70 -8.30 -13.15
C LYS A 68 4.27 -8.65 -12.72
N ILE A 69 3.71 -7.84 -11.83
CA ILE A 69 2.30 -7.90 -11.43
C ILE A 69 1.75 -6.46 -11.29
N THR A 70 0.49 -6.28 -11.72
CA THR A 70 -0.24 -5.02 -11.56
C THR A 70 -1.41 -5.25 -10.61
N ILE A 71 -1.52 -4.41 -9.58
CA ILE A 71 -2.53 -4.53 -8.52
C ILE A 71 -3.31 -3.23 -8.45
N ASN A 72 -4.63 -3.31 -8.32
CA ASN A 72 -5.50 -2.14 -8.21
C ASN A 72 -6.22 -2.16 -6.87
N PHE A 73 -6.29 -1.01 -6.21
CA PHE A 73 -7.14 -0.79 -5.03
C PHE A 73 -7.99 0.46 -5.24
N ASP A 74 -9.24 0.39 -4.79
CA ASP A 74 -10.24 1.48 -4.75
C ASP A 74 -10.70 1.78 -3.32
N ASP A 75 -10.17 1.04 -2.33
CA ASP A 75 -10.53 1.08 -0.92
C ASP A 75 -9.48 1.76 -0.02
N ILE A 76 -8.38 2.26 -0.60
CA ILE A 76 -7.33 2.95 0.17
C ILE A 76 -7.77 4.40 0.44
N PRO A 77 -7.92 4.82 1.71
CA PRO A 77 -8.32 6.20 2.04
C PRO A 77 -7.35 7.23 1.48
N VAL A 78 -7.85 8.45 1.26
CA VAL A 78 -6.99 9.58 0.87
C VAL A 78 -5.96 9.86 1.96
N GLY A 79 -4.74 10.20 1.55
CA GLY A 79 -3.64 10.37 2.51
C GLY A 79 -2.26 10.46 1.88
N THR A 80 -1.24 10.55 2.72
CA THR A 80 0.16 10.42 2.32
C THR A 80 0.68 9.08 2.81
N TYR A 81 1.24 8.30 1.88
CA TYR A 81 1.70 6.95 2.14
C TYR A 81 3.08 6.72 1.59
N GLY A 82 3.88 5.94 2.31
CA GLY A 82 5.02 5.23 1.76
C GLY A 82 4.72 3.75 1.82
N VAL A 83 4.92 3.02 0.72
CA VAL A 83 4.65 1.58 0.65
C VAL A 83 5.94 0.81 0.54
N CYS A 84 6.14 -0.12 1.46
CA CYS A 84 7.17 -1.13 1.38
C CYS A 84 6.56 -2.42 0.82
N VAL A 85 7.29 -3.08 -0.07
CA VAL A 85 6.96 -4.40 -0.61
C VAL A 85 7.93 -5.42 -0.07
N LEU A 86 7.41 -6.55 0.39
CA LEU A 86 8.14 -7.79 0.68
C LEU A 86 7.62 -8.87 -0.28
N ASP A 87 8.52 -9.54 -0.99
CA ASP A 87 8.23 -10.81 -1.65
C ASP A 87 8.42 -11.92 -0.61
N ASP A 88 7.34 -12.19 0.14
CA ASP A 88 7.30 -13.08 1.30
C ASP A 88 7.14 -14.53 0.81
N GLU A 89 8.27 -15.16 0.50
CA GLU A 89 8.35 -16.50 -0.06
C GLU A 89 8.02 -17.55 0.99
N ASN A 90 8.37 -17.32 2.26
CA ASN A 90 8.15 -18.25 3.36
C ASN A 90 6.88 -17.98 4.19
N SER A 91 6.14 -16.92 3.87
CA SER A 91 4.85 -16.55 4.49
C SER A 91 4.94 -16.20 5.98
N ASN A 92 6.06 -15.65 6.43
CA ASN A 92 6.24 -15.22 7.82
C ASN A 92 5.92 -13.73 8.06
N GLY A 93 5.64 -12.97 6.98
CA GLY A 93 5.25 -11.56 7.03
C GLY A 93 6.36 -10.55 7.34
N LYS A 94 7.62 -10.99 7.48
CA LYS A 94 8.76 -10.15 7.86
C LYS A 94 9.99 -10.47 7.01
N MET A 95 10.87 -9.49 6.84
CA MET A 95 12.14 -9.74 6.16
C MET A 95 13.06 -10.61 7.03
N ASP A 96 13.54 -11.72 6.48
CA ASP A 96 14.60 -12.51 7.07
C ASP A 96 15.99 -11.99 6.68
N TYR A 97 16.96 -12.15 7.58
CA TYR A 97 18.33 -11.67 7.39
C TYR A 97 19.35 -12.76 7.71
N SER A 98 20.37 -12.88 6.87
CA SER A 98 21.59 -13.65 7.14
C SER A 98 22.78 -12.69 7.15
N PHE A 99 23.52 -12.61 8.25
CA PHE A 99 24.62 -11.64 8.41
C PHE A 99 24.26 -10.20 7.97
N PHE A 100 23.07 -9.71 8.36
CA PHE A 100 22.49 -8.40 7.98
C PHE A 100 22.06 -8.26 6.51
N ILE A 101 22.13 -9.32 5.70
CA ILE A 101 21.73 -9.32 4.30
C ILE A 101 20.29 -9.84 4.18
N PRO A 102 19.36 -9.04 3.60
CA PRO A 102 18.00 -9.48 3.26
C PRO A 102 18.00 -10.80 2.47
N GLN A 103 17.17 -11.75 2.89
CA GLN A 103 17.04 -13.06 2.22
C GLN A 103 15.91 -13.10 1.20
N GLU A 104 14.98 -12.15 1.28
CA GLU A 104 13.82 -12.07 0.40
C GLU A 104 13.81 -10.76 -0.40
N GLY A 105 12.94 -10.70 -1.41
CA GLY A 105 12.80 -9.52 -2.25
C GLY A 105 12.16 -8.35 -1.51
N PHE A 106 12.70 -7.14 -1.67
CA PHE A 106 12.11 -5.93 -1.12
C PHE A 106 12.01 -4.79 -2.14
N GLY A 107 11.06 -3.89 -1.96
CA GLY A 107 10.89 -2.71 -2.81
C GLY A 107 10.16 -1.57 -2.10
N PHE A 108 10.20 -0.38 -2.70
CA PHE A 108 9.57 0.83 -2.15
C PHE A 108 8.79 1.56 -3.23
N SER A 109 7.71 2.23 -2.85
CA SER A 109 6.89 3.04 -3.76
C SER A 109 7.67 4.18 -4.39
N ASP A 110 7.61 4.27 -5.72
CA ASP A 110 8.22 5.34 -6.53
C ASP A 110 9.73 5.53 -6.24
N TYR A 111 10.40 4.52 -5.69
CA TYR A 111 11.79 4.60 -5.24
C TYR A 111 12.53 3.28 -5.39
N TYR A 112 13.65 3.29 -6.14
CA TYR A 112 14.54 2.14 -6.24
C TYR A 112 15.69 2.27 -5.24
N HIS A 113 15.75 1.34 -4.29
CA HIS A 113 16.73 1.41 -3.21
C HIS A 113 18.07 0.76 -3.56
N SER A 114 19.11 1.58 -3.70
CA SER A 114 20.50 1.17 -3.98
C SER A 114 21.47 1.36 -2.80
N GLY A 115 21.00 1.94 -1.68
CA GLY A 115 21.84 2.25 -0.51
C GLY A 115 22.21 1.03 0.34
N MET A 116 23.11 1.24 1.30
CA MET A 116 23.52 0.24 2.31
C MET A 116 22.60 0.23 3.55
N SER A 117 21.89 1.33 3.81
CA SER A 117 20.97 1.47 4.93
C SER A 117 19.54 1.68 4.43
N LYS A 118 18.54 1.27 5.22
CA LYS A 118 17.11 1.52 4.93
C LYS A 118 16.87 2.98 4.46
N PRO A 119 16.04 3.23 3.43
CA PRO A 119 15.72 4.58 3.00
C PRO A 119 14.88 5.30 4.06
N LYS A 120 14.83 6.64 4.03
CA LYS A 120 13.88 7.41 4.84
C LYS A 120 12.49 7.35 4.19
N PHE A 121 11.44 7.45 4.99
CA PHE A 121 10.04 7.55 4.54
C PHE A 121 9.85 8.61 3.46
N ASP A 122 10.52 9.75 3.62
CA ASP A 122 10.47 10.86 2.67
C ASP A 122 10.99 10.52 1.26
N ASN A 123 11.82 9.48 1.12
CA ASN A 123 12.33 9.05 -0.18
C ASN A 123 11.28 8.32 -1.03
N PHE A 124 10.27 7.71 -0.39
CA PHE A 124 9.31 6.83 -1.05
C PHE A 124 7.85 7.17 -0.74
N LYS A 125 7.59 8.29 -0.06
CA LYS A 125 6.22 8.75 0.20
C LYS A 125 5.59 9.36 -1.05
N PHE A 126 4.30 9.14 -1.22
CA PHE A 126 3.46 9.75 -2.25
C PHE A 126 2.11 10.18 -1.65
N LYS A 127 1.41 11.07 -2.35
CA LYS A 127 0.07 11.52 -1.99
C LYS A 127 -0.99 10.80 -2.81
N LEU A 128 -2.05 10.35 -2.15
CA LEU A 128 -3.28 9.84 -2.77
C LEU A 128 -4.40 10.85 -2.52
N ASP A 129 -4.80 11.56 -3.57
CA ASP A 129 -5.85 12.58 -3.49
C ASP A 129 -7.23 11.99 -3.81
N SER A 130 -8.26 12.63 -3.26
CA SER A 130 -9.67 12.29 -3.52
C SER A 130 -10.00 12.37 -5.01
N GLY A 131 -10.69 11.37 -5.54
CA GLY A 131 -11.17 11.33 -6.93
C GLY A 131 -10.08 11.24 -7.99
N LYS A 132 -8.81 11.01 -7.60
CA LYS A 132 -7.71 10.81 -8.54
C LYS A 132 -7.36 9.34 -8.70
N HIS A 133 -6.80 9.02 -9.86
CA HIS A 133 -6.09 7.76 -10.08
C HIS A 133 -4.59 7.99 -9.92
N LYS A 134 -3.97 7.33 -8.95
CA LYS A 134 -2.52 7.31 -8.73
C LYS A 134 -1.94 5.99 -9.24
N THR A 135 -0.87 6.07 -10.03
CA THR A 135 -0.03 4.91 -10.34
C THR A 135 1.26 5.01 -9.52
N VAL A 136 1.69 3.89 -8.94
CA VAL A 136 2.90 3.75 -8.15
C VAL A 136 3.76 2.64 -8.74
N GLU A 137 5.03 2.96 -9.00
CA GLU A 137 6.00 2.00 -9.54
C GLU A 137 6.84 1.41 -8.41
N ILE A 138 6.98 0.08 -8.38
CA ILE A 138 7.82 -0.63 -7.42
C ILE A 138 8.73 -1.60 -8.17
N ARG A 139 10.03 -1.51 -7.91
CA ARG A 139 11.03 -2.43 -8.43
C ARG A 139 11.61 -3.21 -7.25
N ILE A 140 11.36 -4.52 -7.24
CA ILE A 140 11.89 -5.43 -6.24
C ILE A 140 13.39 -5.63 -6.49
N ARG A 141 14.15 -5.55 -5.40
CA ARG A 141 15.56 -5.89 -5.32
C ARG A 141 15.72 -7.11 -4.42
N TYR A 142 16.64 -7.98 -4.81
CA TYR A 142 17.16 -9.07 -3.99
C TYR A 142 18.65 -8.82 -3.81
N MET A 143 19.22 -9.35 -2.73
CA MET A 143 20.65 -9.32 -2.45
C MET A 143 21.34 -10.63 -2.85
#